data_AF-A0A656K1P6-F1
#
_entry.id   AF-A0A656K1P6-F1
#
_cell.length_a   1.000
_cell.length_b   1.000
_cell.length_c   1.000
_cell.angle_alpha   90.00
_cell.angle_beta   90.00
_cell.angle_gamma   90.00
#
_symmetry.space_group_name_H-M   'P 1'
#
loop_
_entity.id
_entity.type
_entity.pdbx_description
1 polymer ?
#
loop_
_entity_poly.entity_id
_entity_poly.type
_entity_poly.pdbx_seq_one_letter_code
_entity_poly.pdbx_strand_id
1 'polypeptide(L)'
;QFKAVKRLLGEAKELVIATDADREGEMIARELVEHCRYRGPIQRLWLSALDDASIRKALAALKPGADTFSLYHSALGRSRADWLIGMNMSRLFTLLGRQSGYQGVLPVGRVQTPTLRLVVDRDRSIADFVPAPFWAIDVKLLHDDQAFIAQWRAPSDACDDQDRCLNQPLAQQAADAMRHVASARLVKL
;
A
#
# COMPACT_ATOMS: atom_id res chain seq x y z
N GLN A 1 18.27 27.56 -13.75
CA GLN A 1 18.42 26.13 -14.12
C GLN A 1 17.87 25.84 -15.52
N PHE A 2 16.55 25.84 -15.78
CA PHE A 2 16.00 25.51 -17.12
C PHE A 2 16.64 26.28 -18.30
N LYS A 3 16.80 27.61 -18.18
CA LYS A 3 17.43 28.42 -19.26
C LYS A 3 18.85 27.95 -19.62
N ALA A 4 19.63 27.52 -18.62
CA ALA A 4 20.97 26.99 -18.83
C ALA A 4 20.93 25.63 -19.54
N VAL A 5 20.05 24.72 -19.08
CA VAL A 5 19.83 23.42 -19.74
C VAL A 5 19.36 23.59 -21.18
N LYS A 6 18.40 24.49 -21.44
CA LYS A 6 17.92 24.79 -22.80
C LYS A 6 19.04 25.29 -23.71
N ARG A 7 19.90 26.19 -23.20
CA ARG A 7 21.06 26.69 -23.96
C ARG A 7 22.03 25.55 -24.30
N LEU A 8 22.43 24.77 -23.29
CA LEU A 8 23.37 23.65 -23.47
C LEU A 8 22.81 22.56 -24.39
N LEU A 9 21.50 22.25 -24.31
CA LEU A 9 20.84 21.33 -25.22
C LEU A 9 20.87 21.83 -26.68
N GLY A 10 20.79 23.14 -26.91
CA GLY A 10 20.90 23.72 -28.25
C GLY A 10 22.31 23.64 -28.84
N GLU A 11 23.33 23.53 -28.01
CA GLU A 11 24.75 23.42 -28.39
C GLU A 11 25.22 21.95 -28.48
N ALA A 12 24.53 21.04 -27.79
CA ALA A 12 24.94 19.65 -27.63
C ALA A 12 24.82 18.83 -28.92
N LYS A 13 25.88 18.09 -29.26
CA LYS A 13 25.86 17.11 -30.36
C LYS A 13 25.27 15.76 -29.95
N GLU A 14 25.34 15.44 -28.67
CA GLU A 14 24.83 14.21 -28.05
C GLU A 14 24.32 14.53 -26.64
N LEU A 15 23.30 13.80 -26.19
CA LEU A 15 22.72 13.92 -24.86
C LEU A 15 22.83 12.59 -24.11
N VAL A 16 23.38 12.63 -22.90
CA VAL A 16 23.30 11.52 -21.94
C VAL A 16 22.28 11.86 -20.86
N ILE A 17 21.19 11.10 -20.78
CA ILE A 17 20.20 11.22 -19.70
C ILE A 17 20.76 10.53 -18.46
N ALA A 18 20.94 11.30 -17.38
CA ALA A 18 21.51 10.85 -16.11
C ALA A 18 20.56 11.07 -14.91
N THR A 19 19.25 11.13 -15.15
CA THR A 19 18.22 11.17 -14.09
C THR A 19 18.09 9.80 -13.42
N ASP A 20 17.33 9.72 -12.32
CA ASP A 20 17.08 8.48 -11.59
C ASP A 20 16.59 7.35 -12.50
N ALA A 21 17.01 6.13 -12.20
CA ALA A 21 16.76 4.92 -12.97
C ALA A 21 15.32 4.38 -12.79
N ASP A 22 14.33 5.23 -13.04
CA ASP A 22 12.91 4.89 -12.95
C ASP A 22 12.07 5.64 -14.00
N ARG A 23 10.75 5.44 -13.95
CA ARG A 23 9.80 6.07 -14.88
C ARG A 23 9.73 7.59 -14.73
N GLU A 24 9.86 8.13 -13.51
CA GLU A 24 9.74 9.56 -13.24
C GLU A 24 11.01 10.31 -13.70
N GLY A 25 12.18 9.71 -13.46
CA GLY A 25 13.45 10.19 -13.99
C GLY A 25 13.46 10.27 -15.52
N GLU A 26 12.91 9.27 -16.20
CA GLU A 26 12.72 9.30 -17.66
C GLU A 26 11.78 10.43 -18.10
N MET A 27 10.69 10.66 -17.37
CA MET A 27 9.74 11.74 -17.65
C MET A 27 10.39 13.12 -17.53
N ILE A 28 11.09 13.39 -16.43
CA ILE A 28 11.76 14.68 -16.19
C ILE A 28 12.70 15.03 -17.34
N ALA A 29 13.55 14.09 -17.75
CA ALA A 29 14.53 14.34 -18.80
C ALA A 29 13.85 14.51 -20.18
N ARG A 30 12.89 13.65 -20.51
CA ARG A 30 12.30 13.64 -21.86
C ARG A 30 11.27 14.74 -22.10
N GLU A 31 10.57 15.20 -21.07
CA GLU A 31 9.75 16.41 -21.19
C GLU A 31 10.63 17.63 -21.54
N LEU A 32 11.81 17.75 -20.94
CA LEU A 32 12.78 18.79 -21.28
C LEU A 32 13.30 18.64 -22.72
N VAL A 33 13.66 17.43 -23.14
CA VAL A 33 14.10 17.12 -24.52
C VAL A 33 13.03 17.53 -25.53
N GLU A 34 11.77 17.14 -25.29
CA GLU A 34 10.67 17.45 -26.20
C GLU A 34 10.35 18.95 -26.21
N HIS A 35 10.30 19.58 -25.03
CA HIS A 35 10.03 21.01 -24.90
C HIS A 35 11.14 21.87 -25.53
N CYS A 36 12.40 21.45 -25.44
CA CYS A 36 13.54 22.09 -26.08
C CYS A 36 13.71 21.67 -27.56
N ARG A 37 12.90 20.74 -28.07
CA ARG A 37 12.94 20.19 -29.44
C ARG A 37 14.31 19.63 -29.82
N TYR A 38 15.00 19.01 -28.87
CA TYR A 38 16.26 18.33 -29.16
C TYR A 38 15.99 17.07 -30.02
N ARG A 39 16.75 16.91 -31.10
CA ARG A 39 16.60 15.80 -32.07
C ARG A 39 17.91 15.05 -32.34
N GLY A 40 18.97 15.33 -31.57
CA GLY A 40 20.24 14.62 -31.67
C GLY A 40 20.22 13.24 -31.00
N PRO A 41 21.33 12.49 -31.06
CA PRO A 41 21.49 11.20 -30.39
C PRO A 41 21.29 11.29 -28.88
N ILE A 42 20.60 10.29 -28.32
CA ILE A 42 20.32 10.19 -26.88
C ILE A 42 20.85 8.85 -26.37
N GLN A 43 21.65 8.93 -25.32
CA GLN A 43 22.09 7.80 -24.50
C GLN A 43 21.49 7.91 -23.10
N ARG A 44 21.49 6.79 -22.37
CA ARG A 44 20.93 6.68 -21.03
C ARG A 44 21.95 6.08 -20.07
N LEU A 45 22.33 6.86 -19.07
CA LEU A 45 23.11 6.40 -17.92
C LEU A 45 22.16 5.75 -16.91
N TRP A 46 22.20 4.42 -16.78
CA TRP A 46 21.33 3.68 -15.86
C TRP A 46 22.08 3.30 -14.59
N LEU A 47 21.82 4.01 -13.49
CA LEU A 47 22.58 3.90 -12.24
C LEU A 47 21.63 3.80 -11.05
N SER A 48 21.95 2.92 -10.10
CA SER A 48 21.19 2.74 -8.85
C SER A 48 22.00 3.02 -7.58
N ALA A 49 23.32 3.28 -7.71
CA ALA A 49 24.22 3.55 -6.59
C ALA A 49 25.21 4.65 -6.97
N LEU A 50 25.57 5.52 -6.02
CA LEU A 50 26.39 6.70 -6.26
C LEU A 50 27.88 6.52 -5.89
N ASP A 51 28.33 5.29 -5.67
CA ASP A 51 29.75 4.99 -5.45
C ASP A 51 30.56 5.05 -6.75
N ASP A 52 31.86 5.37 -6.64
CA ASP A 52 32.75 5.59 -7.78
C ASP A 52 32.83 4.37 -8.72
N ALA A 53 32.84 3.16 -8.17
CA ALA A 53 32.89 1.93 -8.98
C ALA A 53 31.61 1.75 -9.80
N SER A 54 30.43 1.94 -9.19
CA SER A 54 29.13 1.87 -9.88
C SER A 54 29.00 2.93 -10.97
N ILE A 55 29.42 4.17 -10.70
CA ILE A 55 29.37 5.26 -11.68
C ILE A 55 30.26 4.96 -12.89
N ARG A 56 31.52 4.56 -12.67
CA ARG A 56 32.44 4.20 -13.76
C ARG A 56 31.89 3.06 -14.61
N LYS A 57 31.36 2.02 -13.96
CA LYS A 57 30.76 0.88 -14.65
C LYS A 57 29.56 1.31 -15.50
N ALA A 58 28.69 2.18 -14.98
CA ALA A 58 27.51 2.64 -15.71
C ALA A 58 27.88 3.57 -16.88
N LEU A 59 28.87 4.45 -16.71
CA LEU A 59 29.39 5.31 -17.79
C LEU A 59 30.07 4.50 -18.91
N ALA A 60 30.70 3.37 -18.57
CA ALA A 60 31.30 2.47 -19.57
C ALA A 60 30.24 1.64 -20.34
N ALA A 61 28.99 1.61 -19.87
CA ALA A 61 27.92 0.78 -20.40
C ALA A 61 26.63 1.57 -20.61
N LEU A 62 26.74 2.75 -21.25
CA LEU A 62 25.59 3.59 -21.58
C LEU A 62 24.61 2.83 -22.49
N LYS A 63 23.32 2.95 -22.17
CA LYS A 63 22.25 2.34 -22.96
C LYS A 63 21.83 3.27 -24.10
N PRO A 64 21.42 2.75 -25.26
CA PRO A 64 20.66 3.53 -26.22
C PRO A 64 19.44 4.17 -25.56
N GLY A 65 19.15 5.44 -25.86
CA GLY A 65 17.99 6.12 -25.29
C GLY A 65 16.64 5.50 -25.68
N ALA A 66 16.58 4.67 -26.72
CA ALA A 66 15.35 3.96 -27.10
C ALA A 66 14.96 2.88 -26.07
N ASP A 67 15.93 2.26 -25.41
CA ASP A 67 15.72 1.11 -24.51
C ASP A 67 14.79 1.44 -23.33
N THR A 68 14.78 2.71 -22.90
CA THR A 68 13.99 3.17 -21.75
C THR A 68 12.83 4.09 -22.15
N PHE A 69 12.58 4.28 -23.45
CA PHE A 69 11.55 5.19 -23.93
C PHE A 69 10.12 4.76 -23.56
N SER A 70 9.89 3.46 -23.40
CA SER A 70 8.61 2.93 -22.90
C SER A 70 8.27 3.39 -21.48
N LEU A 71 9.29 3.56 -20.61
CA LEU A 71 9.10 4.06 -19.25
C LEU A 71 8.60 5.50 -19.23
N TYR A 72 9.07 6.32 -20.17
CA TYR A 72 8.54 7.66 -20.37
C TYR A 72 7.08 7.65 -20.76
N HIS A 73 6.68 6.82 -21.73
CA HIS A 73 5.28 6.71 -22.11
C HIS A 73 4.40 6.24 -20.94
N SER A 74 4.90 5.31 -20.12
CA SER A 74 4.23 4.88 -18.89
C SER A 74 4.04 6.04 -17.90
N ALA A 75 5.09 6.81 -17.63
CA ALA A 75 5.02 7.97 -16.72
C ALA A 75 4.11 9.08 -17.25
N LEU A 76 4.19 9.37 -18.55
CA LEU A 76 3.34 10.35 -19.22
C LEU A 76 1.86 9.94 -19.17
N GLY A 77 1.57 8.66 -19.43
CA GLY A 77 0.22 8.10 -19.32
C GLY A 77 -0.33 8.25 -17.91
N ARG A 78 0.47 7.89 -16.90
CA ARG A 78 0.11 8.08 -15.48
C ARG A 78 -0.17 9.53 -15.14
N SER A 79 0.75 10.44 -15.48
CA SER A 79 0.62 11.88 -15.19
C SER A 79 -0.64 12.48 -15.81
N ARG A 80 -0.92 12.16 -17.08
CA ARG A 80 -2.13 12.61 -17.76
C ARG A 80 -3.40 12.03 -17.14
N ALA A 81 -3.42 10.75 -16.79
CA ALA A 81 -4.57 10.12 -16.14
C ALA A 81 -4.84 10.74 -14.76
N ASP A 82 -3.79 10.93 -13.96
CA ASP A 82 -3.89 11.56 -12.64
C ASP A 82 -4.40 13.01 -12.75
N TRP A 83 -3.91 13.77 -13.73
CA TRP A 83 -4.38 15.14 -14.00
C TRP A 83 -5.84 15.17 -14.47
N LEU A 84 -6.22 14.30 -15.41
CA LEU A 84 -7.58 14.24 -15.94
C LEU A 84 -8.59 13.91 -14.84
N ILE A 85 -8.32 12.90 -14.03
CA ILE A 85 -9.21 12.53 -12.92
C ILE A 85 -9.20 13.62 -11.85
N GLY A 86 -8.01 14.04 -11.42
CA GLY A 86 -7.84 15.00 -10.33
C GLY A 86 -8.47 16.35 -10.62
N MET A 87 -8.20 16.92 -11.79
CA MET A 87 -8.69 18.24 -12.17
C MET A 87 -10.21 18.25 -12.36
N ASN A 88 -10.75 17.27 -13.10
CA ASN A 88 -12.18 17.26 -13.41
C ASN A 88 -13.03 16.89 -12.19
N MET A 89 -12.68 15.81 -11.48
CA MET A 89 -13.48 15.33 -10.35
C MET A 89 -13.40 16.28 -9.16
N SER A 90 -12.21 16.83 -8.83
CA SER A 90 -12.12 17.79 -7.72
C SER A 90 -12.98 19.02 -7.97
N ARG A 91 -13.00 19.54 -9.21
CA ARG A 91 -13.85 20.68 -9.57
C ARG A 91 -15.33 20.33 -9.48
N LEU A 92 -15.74 19.18 -10.02
CA LEU A 92 -17.13 18.70 -9.95
C LEU A 92 -17.60 18.57 -8.50
N PHE A 93 -16.89 17.80 -7.67
CA PHE A 93 -17.29 17.57 -6.29
C PHE A 93 -17.23 18.83 -5.46
N THR A 94 -16.26 19.72 -5.68
CA THR A 94 -16.23 21.03 -5.00
C THR A 94 -17.46 21.87 -5.33
N LEU A 95 -17.90 21.90 -6.59
CA LEU A 95 -19.12 22.64 -6.97
C LEU A 95 -20.38 22.02 -6.35
N LEU A 96 -20.50 20.70 -6.31
CA LEU A 96 -21.60 20.00 -5.63
C LEU A 96 -21.61 20.27 -4.12
N GLY A 97 -20.43 20.28 -3.49
CA GLY A 97 -20.28 20.63 -2.09
C GLY A 97 -20.74 22.07 -1.81
N ARG A 98 -20.34 23.02 -2.67
CA ARG A 98 -20.77 24.43 -2.55
C ARG A 98 -22.27 24.63 -2.68
N GLN A 99 -22.92 23.89 -3.58
CA GLN A 99 -24.39 23.89 -3.69
C GLN A 99 -25.06 23.40 -2.40
N SER A 100 -24.36 22.56 -1.62
CA SER A 100 -24.81 22.03 -0.33
C SER A 100 -24.32 22.87 0.87
N GLY A 101 -23.76 24.06 0.64
CA GLY A 101 -23.28 24.98 1.69
C GLY A 101 -21.83 24.79 2.11
N TYR A 102 -21.10 23.81 1.57
CA TYR A 102 -19.68 23.59 1.89
C TYR A 102 -18.77 24.60 1.19
N GLN A 103 -17.99 25.36 1.95
CA GLN A 103 -17.14 26.44 1.43
C GLN A 103 -15.72 26.01 1.04
N GLY A 104 -15.31 24.78 1.37
CA GLY A 104 -13.98 24.26 1.11
C GLY A 104 -13.80 23.67 -0.30
N VAL A 105 -12.71 22.92 -0.46
CA VAL A 105 -12.43 22.11 -1.66
C VAL A 105 -12.65 20.64 -1.31
N LEU A 106 -13.27 19.90 -2.23
CA LEU A 106 -13.42 18.45 -2.13
C LEU A 106 -12.48 17.81 -3.16
N PRO A 107 -11.22 17.55 -2.76
CA PRO A 107 -10.23 16.98 -3.67
C PRO A 107 -10.57 15.53 -3.96
N VAL A 108 -10.56 15.16 -5.24
CA VAL A 108 -10.74 13.80 -5.72
C VAL A 108 -9.51 13.39 -6.49
N GLY A 109 -9.05 12.17 -6.30
CA GLY A 109 -7.91 11.65 -7.05
C GLY A 109 -7.77 10.14 -6.93
N ARG A 110 -7.14 9.54 -7.94
CA ARG A 110 -6.94 8.09 -8.04
C ARG A 110 -6.19 7.48 -6.85
N VAL A 111 -5.40 8.26 -6.11
CA VAL A 111 -4.67 7.80 -4.92
C VAL A 111 -5.37 8.25 -3.64
N GLN A 112 -5.54 9.57 -3.44
CA GLN A 112 -6.08 10.11 -2.20
C GLN A 112 -7.50 9.60 -1.86
N THR A 113 -8.37 9.42 -2.87
CA THR A 113 -9.77 9.06 -2.63
C THR A 113 -9.91 7.59 -2.22
N PRO A 114 -9.26 6.60 -2.89
CA PRO A 114 -9.21 5.24 -2.37
C PRO A 114 -8.53 5.12 -1.01
N THR A 115 -7.47 5.90 -0.74
CA THR A 115 -6.84 5.90 0.59
C THR A 115 -7.80 6.38 1.66
N LEU A 116 -8.55 7.46 1.42
CA LEU A 116 -9.60 7.92 2.33
C LEU A 116 -10.70 6.86 2.51
N ARG A 117 -11.07 6.17 1.44
CA ARG A 117 -12.09 5.11 1.48
C ARG A 117 -11.70 3.98 2.45
N LEU A 118 -10.42 3.58 2.50
CA LEU A 118 -9.95 2.55 3.44
C LEU A 118 -10.20 2.95 4.90
N VAL A 119 -9.97 4.22 5.25
CA VAL A 119 -10.22 4.74 6.60
C VAL A 119 -11.72 4.78 6.88
N VAL A 120 -12.50 5.34 5.96
CA VAL A 120 -13.96 5.46 6.11
C VAL A 120 -14.63 4.09 6.26
N ASP A 121 -14.18 3.07 5.52
CA ASP A 121 -14.72 1.72 5.62
C ASP A 121 -14.37 1.06 6.94
N ARG A 122 -13.16 1.30 7.45
CA ARG A 122 -12.77 0.83 8.78
C ARG A 122 -13.60 1.51 9.87
N ASP A 123 -13.79 2.82 9.79
CA ASP A 123 -14.56 3.58 10.76
C ASP A 123 -16.02 3.12 10.79
N ARG A 124 -16.61 2.86 9.63
CA ARG A 124 -17.96 2.26 9.52
C ARG A 124 -18.02 0.88 10.13
N SER A 125 -17.05 0.01 9.84
CA SER A 125 -16.98 -1.32 10.44
C SER A 125 -16.88 -1.28 11.96
N ILE A 126 -16.20 -0.27 12.52
CA ILE A 126 -16.11 -0.05 13.97
C ILE A 126 -17.42 0.52 14.53
N ALA A 127 -18.04 1.49 13.85
CA ALA A 127 -19.31 2.08 14.28
C ALA A 127 -20.46 1.07 14.28
N ASP A 128 -20.46 0.17 13.30
CA ASP A 128 -21.45 -0.90 13.14
C ASP A 128 -21.12 -2.15 13.99
N PHE A 129 -19.96 -2.16 14.67
CA PHE A 129 -19.59 -3.28 15.54
C PHE A 129 -20.46 -3.31 16.79
N VAL A 130 -21.23 -4.39 16.95
CA VAL A 130 -21.98 -4.68 18.17
C VAL A 130 -21.18 -5.66 19.03
N PRO A 131 -20.61 -5.24 20.18
CA PRO A 131 -19.88 -6.14 21.05
C PRO A 131 -20.80 -7.25 21.58
N ALA A 132 -20.36 -8.49 21.44
CA ALA A 132 -21.04 -9.66 22.01
C ALA A 132 -20.15 -10.28 23.10
N PRO A 133 -20.71 -10.60 24.28
CA PRO A 133 -19.97 -11.36 25.29
C PRO A 133 -19.73 -12.79 24.79
N PHE A 134 -18.55 -13.32 25.09
CA PHE A 134 -18.23 -14.72 24.88
C PHE A 134 -17.46 -15.25 26.10
N TRP A 135 -17.44 -16.57 26.26
CA TRP A 135 -16.81 -17.24 27.40
C TRP A 135 -15.73 -18.19 26.92
N ALA A 136 -14.53 -18.03 27.48
CA ALA A 136 -13.39 -18.91 27.27
C ALA A 136 -12.90 -19.44 28.62
N ILE A 137 -12.38 -20.68 28.63
CA ILE A 137 -11.84 -21.30 29.82
C ILE A 137 -10.42 -21.76 29.52
N ASP A 138 -9.46 -21.16 30.22
CA ASP A 138 -8.09 -21.64 30.28
C ASP A 138 -7.96 -22.63 31.44
N VAL A 139 -7.41 -23.81 31.16
CA VAL A 139 -7.20 -24.88 32.13
C VAL A 139 -5.71 -25.14 32.25
N LYS A 140 -5.16 -24.99 33.46
CA LYS A 140 -3.78 -25.38 33.73
C LYS A 140 -3.73 -26.90 33.94
N LEU A 141 -2.98 -27.58 33.09
CA LEU A 141 -2.75 -29.03 33.14
C LEU A 141 -1.29 -29.33 33.48
N LEU A 142 -1.03 -30.55 33.93
CA LEU A 142 0.29 -31.06 34.25
C LEU A 142 0.49 -32.40 33.54
N HIS A 143 1.61 -32.55 32.84
CA HIS A 143 2.05 -33.81 32.25
C HIS A 143 3.55 -33.95 32.48
N ASP A 144 3.99 -35.07 33.08
CA ASP A 144 5.40 -35.34 33.42
C ASP A 144 6.09 -34.15 34.13
N ASP A 145 5.44 -33.62 35.18
CA ASP A 145 5.85 -32.44 35.94
C ASP A 145 6.00 -31.13 35.14
N GLN A 146 5.60 -31.13 33.86
CA GLN A 146 5.55 -29.96 33.01
C GLN A 146 4.13 -29.37 32.97
N ALA A 147 4.00 -28.13 33.43
CA ALA A 147 2.73 -27.41 33.41
C ALA A 147 2.50 -26.74 32.04
N PHE A 148 1.28 -26.82 31.53
CA PHE A 148 0.85 -26.10 30.33
C PHE A 148 -0.60 -25.64 30.45
N ILE A 149 -1.02 -24.73 29.56
CA ILE A 149 -2.40 -24.24 29.50
C ILE A 149 -3.09 -24.90 28.31
N ALA A 150 -4.25 -25.50 28.56
CA ALA A 150 -5.16 -25.97 27.55
C ALA A 150 -6.39 -25.06 27.52
N GLN A 151 -6.89 -24.76 26.32
CA GLN A 151 -8.14 -24.03 26.15
C GLN A 151 -9.30 -25.00 25.94
N TRP A 152 -10.37 -24.77 26.69
CA TRP A 152 -11.63 -25.47 26.46
C TRP A 152 -12.20 -25.12 25.08
N ARG A 153 -12.62 -26.15 24.34
CA ARG A 153 -13.41 -26.00 23.12
C ARG A 153 -14.86 -26.33 23.42
N ALA A 154 -15.72 -25.33 23.29
CA ALA A 154 -17.16 -25.53 23.40
C ALA A 154 -17.70 -26.31 22.19
N PRO A 155 -18.86 -26.97 22.33
CA PRO A 155 -19.64 -27.49 21.21
C PRO A 155 -19.89 -26.41 20.14
N SER A 156 -19.77 -26.78 18.87
CA SER A 156 -19.87 -25.84 17.74
C SER A 156 -21.24 -25.16 17.61
N ASP A 157 -22.31 -25.81 18.10
CA ASP A 157 -23.67 -25.26 18.14
C ASP A 157 -23.85 -24.17 19.21
N ALA A 158 -22.89 -24.01 20.11
CA ALA A 158 -22.85 -22.94 21.11
C ALA A 158 -21.84 -21.83 20.77
N CYS A 159 -21.16 -21.91 19.62
CA CYS A 159 -20.12 -20.98 19.20
C CYS A 159 -20.58 -20.01 18.10
N ASP A 160 -19.87 -18.90 17.99
CA ASP A 160 -19.93 -18.05 16.80
C ASP A 160 -19.00 -18.54 15.67
N ASP A 161 -18.92 -17.76 14.60
CA ASP A 161 -18.07 -18.00 13.42
C ASP A 161 -16.56 -17.94 13.71
N GLN A 162 -16.17 -17.59 14.94
CA GLN A 162 -14.79 -17.54 15.42
C GLN A 162 -14.52 -18.59 16.52
N ASP A 163 -15.38 -19.60 16.63
CA ASP A 163 -15.30 -20.68 17.64
C ASP A 163 -15.37 -20.17 19.10
N ARG A 164 -15.98 -19.00 19.34
CA ARG A 164 -16.15 -18.44 20.69
C ARG A 164 -17.50 -18.84 21.27
N CYS A 165 -17.50 -19.44 22.46
CA CYS A 165 -18.73 -19.86 23.13
C CYS A 165 -19.60 -18.64 23.51
N LEU A 166 -20.84 -18.61 23.05
CA LEU A 166 -21.84 -17.58 23.35
C LEU A 166 -22.84 -18.01 24.46
N ASN A 167 -22.69 -19.21 25.03
CA ASN A 167 -23.60 -19.75 26.03
C ASN A 167 -22.96 -19.76 27.42
N GLN A 168 -23.32 -18.78 28.25
CA GLN A 168 -22.79 -18.64 29.61
C GLN A 168 -23.10 -19.85 30.52
N PRO A 169 -24.36 -20.33 30.63
CA PRO A 169 -24.65 -21.53 31.42
C PRO A 169 -23.79 -22.74 31.03
N LEU A 170 -23.57 -22.97 29.74
CA LEU A 170 -22.74 -24.07 29.25
C LEU A 170 -21.27 -23.91 29.68
N ALA A 171 -20.71 -22.71 29.55
CA ALA A 171 -19.36 -22.42 30.00
C ALA A 171 -19.22 -22.61 31.53
N GLN A 172 -20.22 -22.19 32.31
CA GLN A 172 -20.21 -22.37 33.76
C GLN A 172 -20.25 -23.85 34.15
N GLN A 173 -21.12 -24.64 33.52
CA GLN A 173 -21.19 -26.09 33.74
C GLN A 173 -19.87 -26.79 33.38
N ALA A 174 -19.25 -26.41 32.26
CA ALA A 174 -17.95 -26.95 31.86
C ALA A 174 -16.86 -26.59 32.88
N ALA A 175 -16.81 -25.35 33.36
CA ALA A 175 -15.85 -24.90 34.36
C ALA A 175 -16.00 -25.67 35.68
N ASP A 176 -17.23 -25.85 36.15
CA ASP A 176 -17.50 -26.58 37.39
C ASP A 176 -17.16 -28.07 37.26
N ALA A 177 -17.50 -28.70 36.12
CA ALA A 177 -17.10 -30.07 35.84
C ALA A 177 -15.57 -30.24 35.85
N MET A 178 -14.83 -29.32 35.22
CA MET A 178 -13.36 -29.36 35.19
C MET A 178 -12.72 -29.18 36.58
N ARG A 179 -13.30 -28.35 37.46
CA ARG A 179 -12.81 -28.19 38.84
C ARG A 179 -12.92 -29.45 39.68
N HIS A 180 -13.92 -30.28 39.39
CA HIS A 180 -14.16 -31.52 40.12
C HIS A 180 -13.42 -32.74 39.54
N VAL A 181 -12.67 -32.56 38.45
CA VAL A 181 -11.93 -33.63 37.79
C VAL A 181 -10.42 -33.47 38.04
N ALA A 182 -9.77 -34.54 38.49
CA ALA A 182 -8.35 -34.53 38.85
C ALA A 182 -7.39 -34.89 37.69
N SER A 183 -7.91 -35.43 36.58
CA SER A 183 -7.09 -35.87 35.44
C SER A 183 -7.79 -35.63 34.10
N ALA A 184 -7.00 -35.35 33.06
CA ALA A 184 -7.48 -35.24 31.68
C ALA A 184 -6.99 -36.43 30.86
N ARG A 185 -7.78 -36.87 29.87
CA ARG A 185 -7.42 -37.94 28.94
C ARG A 185 -7.24 -37.40 27.53
N LEU A 186 -6.15 -37.77 26.88
CA LEU A 186 -5.96 -37.54 25.44
C LEU A 186 -6.94 -38.41 24.65
N VAL A 187 -7.84 -37.78 23.89
CA VAL A 187 -8.85 -38.49 23.08
C VAL A 187 -8.45 -38.56 21.60
N LYS A 188 -7.71 -37.57 21.09
CA LYS A 188 -7.24 -37.51 19.70
C LYS A 188 -6.00 -36.62 19.57
N LEU A 189 -5.08 -36.99 18.68
CA LEU A 189 -3.97 -36.18 18.16
C LEU A 189 -4.38 -35.54 16.83
#